data_AF-A0A2R6C651-F1
#
_entry.id   AF-A0A2R6C651-F1
#
_cell.length_a   1.000
_cell.length_b   1.000
_cell.length_c   1.000
_cell.angle_alpha   90.00
_cell.angle_beta   90.00
_cell.angle_gamma   90.00
#
_symmetry.space_group_name_H-M   'P 1'
#
loop_
_entity.id
_entity.type
_entity.pdbx_description
1 polymer ?
#
loop_
_entity_poly.entity_id
_entity_poly.type
_entity_poly.pdbx_seq_one_letter_code
_entity_poly.pdbx_strand_id
1 'polypeptide(L)'
;MDKVKLKGSIAYVYKVFVESLNKTGIETAGGALNENTVVVGVPLKSFVKMITMDVNKEVWELKIKNGKMFLIGTKELVDEDVKKVNTQILSKLKKLGVEADAHVTDDGDAVVMVSLVDVVLRILEKTLQETKARASNHMRSLRVKFGSDDDYAYVVLYTRSSQKDTVLTKIEEVLKNE
;
A
#
# COMPACT_ATOMS: atom_id res chain seq x y z
N MET A 1 20.92 -10.96 -5.36
CA MET A 1 21.17 -9.58 -5.85
C MET A 1 22.22 -8.94 -4.96
N ASP A 2 23.24 -8.31 -5.50
CA ASP A 2 24.20 -7.55 -4.68
C ASP A 2 23.46 -6.42 -3.94
N LYS A 3 23.74 -6.24 -2.65
CA LYS A 3 23.10 -5.18 -1.84
C LYS A 3 23.56 -3.82 -2.35
N VAL A 4 22.77 -3.20 -3.20
CA VAL A 4 23.02 -1.84 -3.69
C VAL A 4 22.85 -0.86 -2.53
N LYS A 5 23.90 -0.09 -2.23
CA LYS A 5 23.89 0.90 -1.16
C LYS A 5 23.43 2.26 -1.70
N LEU A 6 22.28 2.73 -1.23
CA LEU A 6 21.79 4.09 -1.54
C LEU A 6 22.76 5.15 -1.01
N LYS A 7 22.89 6.27 -1.73
CA LYS A 7 23.78 7.37 -1.36
C LYS A 7 23.03 8.69 -1.15
N GLY A 8 23.52 9.52 -0.23
CA GLY A 8 23.04 10.89 -0.06
C GLY A 8 21.55 11.00 0.28
N SER A 9 20.88 12.00 -0.33
CA SER A 9 19.49 12.36 0.00
C SER A 9 18.48 11.23 -0.20
N ILE A 10 18.68 10.34 -1.18
CA ILE A 10 17.73 9.24 -1.42
C ILE A 10 17.76 8.21 -0.27
N ALA A 11 18.92 7.93 0.32
CA ALA A 11 19.05 7.02 1.45
C ALA A 11 18.32 7.56 2.70
N TYR A 12 18.48 8.86 2.97
CA TYR A 12 17.81 9.51 4.09
C TYR A 12 16.29 9.54 3.92
N VAL A 13 15.82 9.94 2.74
CA VAL A 13 14.37 9.99 2.44
C VAL A 13 13.76 8.59 2.50
N TYR A 14 14.42 7.57 1.93
CA TYR A 14 13.97 6.18 2.03
C TYR A 14 13.76 5.75 3.48
N LYS A 15 14.76 5.99 4.34
CA LYS A 15 14.68 5.65 5.76
C LYS A 15 13.49 6.33 6.45
N VAL A 16 13.34 7.65 6.29
CA VAL A 16 12.24 8.41 6.90
C VAL A 16 10.87 7.94 6.40
N PHE A 17 10.78 7.59 5.11
CA PHE A 17 9.55 7.13 4.47
C PHE A 17 9.11 5.76 5.03
N VAL A 18 10.01 4.78 5.04
CA VAL A 18 9.76 3.44 5.60
C VAL A 18 9.44 3.49 7.09
N GLU A 19 10.19 4.28 7.87
CA GLU A 19 9.91 4.47 9.30
C GLU A 19 8.50 5.04 9.55
N SER A 20 8.00 5.88 8.64
CA SER A 20 6.66 6.45 8.77
C SER A 20 5.56 5.43 8.47
N LEU A 21 5.76 4.54 7.50
CA LEU A 21 4.84 3.41 7.24
C LEU A 21 4.87 2.37 8.35
N ASN A 22 6.06 2.03 8.87
CA ASN A 22 6.17 1.05 9.94
C ASN A 22 5.51 1.55 11.23
N LYS A 23 5.53 2.86 11.51
CA LYS A 23 4.81 3.46 12.65
C LYS A 23 3.29 3.31 12.56
N THR A 24 2.73 3.11 11.37
CA THR A 24 1.29 2.85 11.19
C THR A 24 0.97 1.36 11.14
N GLY A 25 1.97 0.49 11.32
CA GLY A 25 1.82 -0.97 11.27
C GLY A 25 1.73 -1.53 9.86
N ILE A 26 2.04 -0.72 8.83
CA ILE A 26 2.00 -1.16 7.44
C ILE A 26 3.31 -1.86 7.11
N GLU A 27 3.22 -3.14 6.75
CA GLU A 27 4.34 -3.90 6.21
C GLU A 27 4.77 -3.32 4.86
N THR A 28 6.09 -3.23 4.67
CA THR A 28 6.70 -2.72 3.44
C THR A 28 7.67 -3.75 2.90
N ALA A 29 7.73 -3.83 1.58
CA ALA A 29 8.80 -4.49 0.84
C ALA A 29 9.49 -3.42 -0.01
N GLY A 30 10.80 -3.42 -0.13
CA GLY A 30 11.46 -2.36 -0.88
C GLY A 30 12.97 -2.43 -0.88
N GLY A 31 13.55 -1.94 -1.96
CA GLY A 31 14.98 -2.01 -2.15
C GLY A 31 15.49 -1.01 -3.18
N ALA A 32 16.80 -0.85 -3.16
CA ALA A 32 17.50 -0.02 -4.12
C ALA A 32 17.52 -0.71 -5.49
N LEU A 33 16.97 -0.05 -6.52
CA LEU A 33 17.08 -0.49 -7.91
C LEU A 33 18.47 -0.15 -8.48
N ASN A 34 19.06 0.94 -7.98
CA ASN A 34 20.43 1.38 -8.20
C ASN A 34 20.81 2.39 -7.09
N GLU A 35 22.02 2.96 -7.11
CA GLU A 35 22.48 3.89 -6.06
C GLU A 35 21.62 5.16 -5.90
N ASN A 36 20.83 5.48 -6.94
CA ASN A 36 20.09 6.72 -7.13
C ASN A 36 18.58 6.51 -7.27
N THR A 37 18.08 5.29 -7.12
CA THR A 37 16.67 4.90 -7.25
C THR A 37 16.31 3.82 -6.25
N VAL A 38 15.19 4.00 -5.55
CA VAL A 38 14.64 3.04 -4.59
C VAL A 38 13.15 2.87 -4.83
N VAL A 39 12.66 1.64 -4.63
CA VAL A 39 11.23 1.34 -4.61
C VAL A 39 10.79 0.98 -3.20
N VAL A 40 9.61 1.45 -2.81
CA VAL A 40 8.93 1.06 -1.58
C VAL A 40 7.52 0.60 -1.97
N GLY A 41 7.25 -0.68 -1.79
CA GLY A 41 5.97 -1.32 -2.03
C GLY A 41 5.28 -1.71 -0.74
N VAL A 42 3.95 -1.71 -0.79
CA VAL A 42 3.10 -2.29 0.24
C VAL A 42 2.45 -3.54 -0.37
N PRO A 43 2.72 -4.74 0.16
CA PRO A 43 2.08 -5.96 -0.32
C PRO A 43 0.58 -5.91 -0.05
N LEU A 44 -0.24 -6.02 -1.10
CA LEU A 44 -1.70 -5.92 -1.00
C LEU A 44 -2.27 -7.02 -0.09
N LYS A 45 -1.69 -8.22 -0.12
CA LYS A 45 -2.09 -9.34 0.76
C LYS A 45 -1.83 -9.05 2.24
N SER A 46 -0.66 -8.49 2.58
CA SER A 46 -0.34 -8.09 3.97
C SER A 46 -1.25 -6.95 4.44
N PHE A 47 -1.47 -5.96 3.58
CA PHE A 47 -2.37 -4.85 3.88
C PHE A 47 -3.81 -5.33 4.13
N VAL A 48 -4.32 -6.24 3.31
CA VAL A 48 -5.63 -6.86 3.52
C VAL A 48 -5.70 -7.58 4.86
N LYS A 49 -4.72 -8.42 5.17
CA LYS A 49 -4.67 -9.15 6.44
C LYS A 49 -4.74 -8.19 7.64
N MET A 50 -4.03 -7.06 7.57
CA MET A 50 -4.04 -6.03 8.60
C MET A 50 -5.45 -5.42 8.78
N ILE A 51 -6.11 -5.01 7.68
CA ILE A 51 -7.42 -4.36 7.77
C ILE A 51 -8.53 -5.36 8.13
N THR A 52 -8.41 -6.64 7.76
CA THR A 52 -9.42 -7.67 8.06
C THR A 52 -9.07 -8.56 9.25
N MET A 53 -8.05 -8.23 10.05
CA MET A 53 -7.55 -9.10 11.14
C MET A 53 -8.64 -9.50 12.15
N ASP A 54 -9.60 -8.60 12.39
CA ASP A 54 -10.63 -8.73 13.41
C ASP A 54 -12.00 -9.13 12.80
N VAL A 55 -12.02 -9.50 11.52
CA VAL A 55 -13.23 -9.97 10.83
C VAL A 55 -13.36 -11.48 11.03
N ASN A 56 -14.56 -11.95 11.35
CA ASN A 56 -14.82 -13.38 11.52
C ASN A 56 -14.78 -14.13 10.18
N LYS A 57 -13.70 -14.88 9.95
CA LYS A 57 -13.47 -15.64 8.70
C LYS A 57 -14.31 -16.92 8.56
N GLU A 58 -15.03 -17.32 9.61
CA GLU A 58 -16.00 -18.43 9.53
C GLU A 58 -17.31 -18.01 8.84
N VAL A 59 -17.56 -16.71 8.79
CA VAL A 59 -18.79 -16.12 8.24
C VAL A 59 -18.48 -15.29 7.00
N TRP A 60 -17.28 -14.72 6.93
CA TRP A 60 -16.83 -13.88 5.82
C TRP A 60 -15.69 -14.53 5.05
N GLU A 61 -15.92 -14.77 3.76
CA GLU A 61 -14.89 -15.22 2.83
C GLU A 61 -14.16 -14.00 2.25
N LEU A 62 -12.82 -13.99 2.36
CA LEU A 62 -11.97 -12.95 1.79
C LEU A 62 -11.49 -13.35 0.39
N LYS A 63 -11.75 -12.52 -0.61
CA LYS A 63 -11.19 -12.64 -1.96
C LYS A 63 -10.46 -11.36 -2.35
N ILE A 64 -9.29 -11.51 -2.98
CA ILE A 64 -8.55 -10.41 -3.60
C ILE A 64 -8.55 -10.65 -5.10
N LYS A 65 -9.05 -9.69 -5.87
CA LYS A 65 -9.10 -9.79 -7.33
C LYS A 65 -8.93 -8.40 -7.96
N ASN A 66 -8.04 -8.29 -8.94
CA ASN A 66 -7.78 -7.06 -9.70
C ASN A 66 -7.50 -5.85 -8.79
N GLY A 67 -6.64 -6.01 -7.77
CA GLY A 67 -6.31 -4.93 -6.84
C GLY A 67 -7.44 -4.52 -5.90
N LYS A 68 -8.55 -5.28 -5.84
CA LYS A 68 -9.69 -5.04 -4.95
C LYS A 68 -9.82 -6.17 -3.93
N MET A 69 -10.27 -5.80 -2.74
CA MET A 69 -10.70 -6.72 -1.70
C MET A 69 -12.22 -6.88 -1.75
N PHE A 70 -12.66 -8.12 -1.63
CA PHE A 70 -14.05 -8.52 -1.45
C PHE A 70 -14.15 -9.32 -0.15
N LEU A 71 -15.05 -8.93 0.74
CA LEU A 71 -15.52 -9.80 1.82
C LEU A 71 -16.93 -10.25 1.49
N ILE A 72 -17.13 -11.56 1.34
CA ILE A 72 -18.37 -12.17 0.89
C ILE A 72 -18.97 -12.94 2.07
N GLY A 73 -20.23 -12.68 2.40
CA GLY A 73 -20.98 -13.46 3.38
C GLY A 73 -21.18 -14.91 2.91
N THR A 74 -20.87 -15.89 3.76
CA THR A 74 -21.02 -17.33 3.46
C THR A 74 -22.31 -17.94 4.01
N LYS A 75 -23.11 -17.13 4.70
CA LYS A 75 -24.42 -17.45 5.28
C LYS A 75 -25.38 -16.33 4.94
N GLU A 76 -26.69 -16.54 5.12
CA GLU A 76 -27.66 -15.45 5.13
C GLU A 76 -27.28 -14.46 6.24
N LEU A 77 -26.66 -13.34 5.83
CA LEU A 77 -26.30 -12.24 6.70
C LEU A 77 -27.41 -11.21 6.66
N VAL A 78 -27.73 -10.62 7.81
CA VAL A 78 -28.63 -9.47 7.86
C VAL A 78 -27.86 -8.18 7.60
N ASP A 79 -28.54 -7.13 7.11
CA ASP A 79 -27.95 -5.83 6.82
C ASP A 79 -27.08 -5.26 7.95
N GLU A 80 -27.44 -5.55 9.20
CA GLU A 80 -26.71 -5.09 10.38
C GLU A 80 -25.31 -5.70 10.46
N ASP A 81 -25.14 -6.97 10.10
CA ASP A 81 -23.84 -7.65 10.07
C ASP A 81 -22.92 -7.00 9.02
N VAL A 82 -23.49 -6.70 7.84
CA VAL A 82 -22.78 -6.04 6.75
C VAL A 82 -22.33 -4.64 7.16
N LYS A 83 -23.24 -3.85 7.76
CA LYS A 83 -22.94 -2.50 8.26
C LYS A 83 -21.86 -2.53 9.33
N LYS A 84 -21.87 -3.52 10.22
CA LYS A 84 -20.88 -3.67 11.27
C LYS A 84 -19.49 -3.93 10.71
N VAL A 85 -19.35 -4.91 9.80
CA VAL A 85 -18.06 -5.23 9.16
C VAL A 85 -17.58 -4.07 8.29
N ASN A 86 -18.48 -3.43 7.56
CA ASN A 86 -18.16 -2.25 6.78
C ASN A 86 -17.58 -1.13 7.67
N THR A 87 -18.29 -0.78 8.75
CA THR A 87 -17.85 0.25 9.71
C THR A 87 -16.50 -0.10 10.32
N GLN A 88 -16.26 -1.38 10.63
CA GLN A 88 -14.99 -1.85 11.17
C GLN A 88 -13.82 -1.64 10.19
N ILE A 89 -14.00 -1.96 8.90
CA ILE A 89 -12.98 -1.73 7.87
C ILE A 89 -12.76 -0.23 7.66
N LEU A 90 -13.83 0.54 7.47
CA LEU A 90 -13.76 1.98 7.24
C LEU A 90 -13.09 2.71 8.42
N SER A 91 -13.36 2.30 9.65
CA SER A 91 -12.71 2.84 10.85
C SER A 91 -11.18 2.60 10.84
N LYS A 92 -10.74 1.41 10.42
CA LYS A 92 -9.30 1.12 10.26
C LYS A 92 -8.66 1.95 9.16
N LEU A 93 -9.30 2.08 8.00
CA LEU A 93 -8.81 2.91 6.90
C LEU A 93 -8.74 4.40 7.29
N LYS A 94 -9.75 4.89 8.02
CA LYS A 94 -9.78 6.24 8.56
C LYS A 94 -8.64 6.50 9.54
N LYS A 95 -8.27 5.54 10.39
CA LYS A 95 -7.08 5.64 11.28
C LYS A 95 -5.76 5.75 10.50
N LEU A 96 -5.69 5.16 9.31
CA LEU A 96 -4.56 5.34 8.39
C LEU A 96 -4.62 6.68 7.64
N GLY A 97 -5.71 7.43 7.82
CA GLY A 97 -5.97 8.72 7.18
C GLY A 97 -6.41 8.59 5.73
N VAL A 98 -7.04 7.47 5.38
CA VAL A 98 -7.72 7.30 4.09
C VAL A 98 -9.22 7.34 4.34
N GLU A 99 -9.89 8.26 3.67
CA GLU A 99 -11.33 8.18 3.46
C GLU A 99 -11.53 7.27 2.25
N ALA A 100 -11.99 6.06 2.53
CA ALA A 100 -12.36 5.07 1.53
C ALA A 100 -13.87 4.90 1.58
N ASP A 101 -14.47 4.72 0.41
CA ASP A 101 -15.85 4.28 0.31
C ASP A 101 -15.85 2.76 0.13
N ALA A 102 -16.71 2.10 0.89
CA ALA A 102 -16.95 0.67 0.75
C ALA A 102 -18.34 0.50 0.16
N HIS A 103 -18.40 -0.19 -0.98
CA HIS A 103 -19.65 -0.46 -1.68
C HIS A 103 -20.21 -1.81 -1.22
N VAL A 104 -21.50 -1.81 -0.88
CA VAL A 104 -22.30 -3.02 -0.69
C VAL A 104 -23.02 -3.30 -2.01
N THR A 105 -22.77 -4.45 -2.62
CA THR A 105 -23.48 -4.91 -3.82
C THR A 105 -24.60 -5.85 -3.42
N ASP A 106 -25.77 -5.70 -4.04
CA ASP A 106 -27.03 -6.35 -3.65
C ASP A 106 -27.30 -7.66 -4.42
N ASP A 107 -26.25 -8.30 -4.96
CA ASP A 107 -26.33 -9.43 -5.89
C ASP A 107 -26.71 -10.77 -5.21
N GLY A 108 -27.38 -10.72 -4.06
CA GLY A 108 -27.83 -11.88 -3.27
C GLY A 108 -26.84 -12.33 -2.18
N ASP A 109 -25.57 -11.91 -2.27
CA ASP A 109 -24.56 -12.09 -1.22
C ASP A 109 -24.17 -10.72 -0.64
N ALA A 110 -24.05 -10.62 0.68
CA ALA A 110 -23.50 -9.43 1.32
C ALA A 110 -22.01 -9.30 0.98
N VAL A 111 -21.65 -8.30 0.15
CA VAL A 111 -20.26 -8.07 -0.27
C VAL A 111 -19.76 -6.70 0.18
N VAL A 112 -18.61 -6.65 0.87
CA VAL A 112 -17.88 -5.39 1.11
C VAL A 112 -16.73 -5.30 0.13
N MET A 113 -16.76 -4.29 -0.76
CA MET A 113 -15.70 -4.04 -1.75
C MET A 113 -14.83 -2.84 -1.36
N VAL A 114 -13.50 -3.02 -1.39
CA VAL A 114 -12.51 -1.94 -1.19
C VAL A 114 -11.46 -1.97 -2.30
N SER A 115 -11.18 -0.83 -2.93
CA SER A 115 -10.07 -0.68 -3.88
C SER A 115 -8.74 -0.58 -3.13
N LEU A 116 -7.99 -1.68 -3.05
CA LEU A 116 -6.76 -1.74 -2.26
C LEU A 116 -5.66 -0.90 -2.89
N VAL A 117 -5.55 -0.93 -4.21
CA VAL A 117 -4.55 -0.12 -4.94
C VAL A 117 -4.77 1.36 -4.64
N ASP A 118 -6.00 1.87 -4.79
CA ASP A 118 -6.28 3.28 -4.55
C ASP A 118 -6.04 3.68 -3.09
N VAL A 119 -6.46 2.84 -2.15
CA VAL A 119 -6.24 3.06 -0.72
C VAL A 119 -4.76 3.12 -0.40
N VAL A 120 -3.98 2.14 -0.86
CA VAL A 120 -2.54 2.08 -0.59
C VAL A 120 -1.80 3.23 -1.28
N LEU A 121 -2.16 3.59 -2.51
CA LEU A 121 -1.58 4.74 -3.19
C LEU A 121 -1.84 6.05 -2.43
N ARG A 122 -3.05 6.25 -1.89
CA ARG A 122 -3.36 7.41 -1.02
C ARG A 122 -2.52 7.41 0.26
N ILE A 123 -2.28 6.24 0.88
CA ILE A 123 -1.39 6.12 2.03
C ILE A 123 0.03 6.54 1.66
N LEU A 124 0.57 5.97 0.56
CA LEU A 124 1.92 6.28 0.09
C LEU A 124 2.06 7.77 -0.25
N GLU A 125 1.04 8.38 -0.84
CA GLU A 125 1.02 9.82 -1.12
C GLU A 125 1.02 10.64 0.17
N LYS A 126 0.18 10.30 1.14
CA LYS A 126 0.15 10.98 2.44
C LYS A 126 1.50 10.86 3.16
N THR A 127 2.08 9.66 3.21
CA THR A 127 3.41 9.43 3.77
C THR A 127 4.48 10.24 3.04
N LEU A 128 4.36 10.41 1.72
CA LEU A 128 5.25 11.27 0.95
C LEU A 128 5.14 12.73 1.39
N GLN A 129 3.93 13.26 1.61
CA GLN A 129 3.75 14.64 2.07
C GLN A 129 4.34 14.84 3.47
N GLU A 130 4.14 13.90 4.39
CA GLU A 130 4.76 13.93 5.72
C GLU A 130 6.29 13.86 5.62
N THR A 131 6.81 13.02 4.72
CA THR A 131 8.26 12.92 4.46
C THR A 131 8.81 14.21 3.87
N LYS A 132 8.09 14.89 2.97
CA LYS A 132 8.46 16.21 2.45
C LYS A 132 8.52 17.26 3.54
N ALA A 133 7.57 17.25 4.48
CA ALA A 133 7.59 18.18 5.61
C ALA A 133 8.82 17.97 6.51
N ARG A 134 9.21 16.72 6.76
CA ARG A 134 10.36 16.38 7.63
C ARG A 134 11.73 16.49 6.94
N ALA A 135 11.80 16.14 5.65
CA ALA A 135 13.04 15.97 4.89
C ALA A 135 13.15 16.94 3.69
N SER A 136 12.50 18.11 3.76
CA SER A 136 12.35 19.08 2.66
C SER A 136 13.64 19.34 1.87
N ASN A 137 14.76 19.58 2.57
CA ASN A 137 16.05 19.83 1.93
C ASN A 137 16.55 18.65 1.06
N HIS A 138 16.31 17.40 1.51
CA HIS A 138 16.68 16.19 0.79
C HIS A 138 15.74 15.88 -0.38
N MET A 139 14.46 16.29 -0.28
CA MET A 139 13.46 16.05 -1.33
C MET A 139 13.65 16.90 -2.59
N ARG A 140 14.35 18.05 -2.51
CA ARG A 140 14.50 18.99 -3.64
C ARG A 140 15.11 18.37 -4.91
N SER A 141 16.05 17.45 -4.73
CA SER A 141 16.76 16.76 -5.82
C SER A 141 16.08 15.45 -6.26
N LEU A 142 15.00 15.05 -5.59
CA LEU A 142 14.30 13.81 -5.85
C LEU A 142 13.05 14.02 -6.70
N ARG A 143 12.59 12.92 -7.28
CA ARG A 143 11.37 12.75 -8.04
C ARG A 143 10.69 11.49 -7.55
N VAL A 144 9.39 11.44 -7.79
CA VAL A 144 8.52 10.38 -7.28
C VAL A 144 7.62 9.90 -8.41
N LYS A 145 7.42 8.58 -8.47
CA LYS A 145 6.43 7.95 -9.35
C LYS A 145 5.68 6.91 -8.53
N PHE A 146 4.36 6.88 -8.67
CA PHE A 146 3.51 5.84 -8.09
C PHE A 146 3.18 4.79 -9.15
N GLY A 147 2.95 3.56 -8.70
CA GLY A 147 2.55 2.46 -9.57
C GLY A 147 1.97 1.31 -8.75
N SER A 148 1.46 0.31 -9.45
CA SER A 148 0.94 -0.91 -8.85
C SER A 148 1.08 -2.07 -9.83
N ASP A 149 1.06 -3.27 -9.28
CA ASP A 149 0.87 -4.53 -9.97
C ASP A 149 -0.16 -5.39 -9.20
N ASP A 150 -0.24 -6.68 -9.50
CA ASP A 150 -1.22 -7.59 -8.90
C ASP A 150 -0.97 -7.86 -7.40
N ASP A 151 0.27 -7.74 -6.94
CA ASP A 151 0.67 -8.08 -5.57
C ASP A 151 1.02 -6.84 -4.73
N TYR A 152 1.40 -5.73 -5.36
CA TYR A 152 1.92 -4.53 -4.69
C TYR A 152 1.30 -3.25 -5.25
N ALA A 153 1.13 -2.27 -4.37
CA ALA A 153 1.11 -0.86 -4.75
C ALA A 153 2.35 -0.18 -4.18
N TYR A 154 3.02 0.65 -4.99
CA TYR A 154 4.38 1.08 -4.71
C TYR A 154 4.65 2.53 -5.12
N VAL A 155 5.72 3.06 -4.53
CA VAL A 155 6.31 4.35 -4.85
C VAL A 155 7.78 4.16 -5.22
N VAL A 156 8.20 4.82 -6.29
CA VAL A 156 9.59 4.88 -6.74
C VAL A 156 10.12 6.27 -6.46
N LEU A 157 11.18 6.35 -5.67
CA LEU A 157 11.92 7.58 -5.40
C LEU A 157 13.21 7.54 -6.21
N TYR A 158 13.53 8.61 -6.92
CA TYR A 158 14.74 8.66 -7.76
C TYR A 158 15.31 10.08 -7.84
N THR A 159 16.61 10.17 -8.06
CA THR A 159 17.26 11.47 -8.34
C THR A 159 16.97 11.92 -9.76
N ARG A 160 16.96 13.24 -10.02
CA ARG A 160 16.68 13.80 -11.37
C ARG A 160 17.56 13.24 -12.48
N SER A 161 18.80 12.84 -12.17
CA SER A 161 19.77 12.31 -13.15
C SER A 161 19.54 10.84 -13.52
N SER A 162 18.66 10.12 -12.82
CA SER A 162 18.49 8.66 -12.97
C SER A 162 17.41 8.23 -13.98
N GLN A 163 16.98 9.14 -14.87
CA GLN A 163 15.76 8.96 -15.69
C GLN A 163 15.85 7.91 -16.83
N LYS A 164 16.93 7.11 -16.95
CA LYS A 164 17.06 6.19 -18.10
C LYS A 164 16.33 4.85 -17.91
N ASP A 165 15.52 4.54 -18.91
CA ASP A 165 14.61 3.40 -19.08
C ASP A 165 15.24 2.02 -18.82
N THR A 166 14.84 1.40 -17.70
CA THR A 166 14.63 -0.05 -17.47
C THR A 166 14.22 -0.26 -15.99
N VAL A 167 13.16 0.42 -15.57
CA VAL A 167 12.77 0.46 -14.15
C VAL A 167 11.72 -0.60 -13.81
N LEU A 168 10.77 -0.89 -14.72
CA LEU A 168 9.63 -1.77 -14.42
C LEU A 168 10.04 -3.22 -14.12
N THR A 169 10.86 -3.86 -14.94
CA THR A 169 11.29 -5.26 -14.72
C THR A 169 12.06 -5.42 -13.41
N LYS A 170 12.86 -4.41 -13.04
CA LYS A 170 13.63 -4.40 -11.78
C LYS A 170 12.77 -4.15 -10.55
N ILE A 171 11.63 -3.45 -10.69
CA ILE A 171 10.72 -3.23 -9.57
C ILE A 171 10.14 -4.56 -9.09
N GLU A 172 9.62 -5.38 -10.01
CA GLU A 172 9.06 -6.69 -9.66
C GLU A 172 10.10 -7.60 -9.00
N GLU A 173 11.31 -7.66 -9.55
CA GLU A 173 12.41 -8.45 -8.98
C GLU A 173 12.75 -8.01 -7.55
N VAL A 174 12.74 -6.71 -7.27
CA VAL A 174 13.08 -6.20 -5.92
C VAL A 174 11.94 -6.42 -4.93
N LEU A 175 10.69 -6.25 -5.35
CA LEU A 175 9.54 -6.43 -4.47
C LEU A 175 9.29 -7.91 -4.12
N LYS A 176 9.62 -8.85 -5.03
CA LYS A 176 9.41 -10.30 -4.83
C LYS A 176 10.57 -11.02 -4.12
N ASN A 177 11.73 -10.38 -3.94
CA ASN A 177 12.94 -10.97 -3.35
C ASN A 177 13.16 -10.64 -1.86
N GLU A 178 12.21 -9.96 -1.20
CA GLU A 178 12.18 -9.73 0.25
C GLU A 178 11.05 -10.50 0.92
#